data_AF-A0A2W4JKF6-F1
#
_entry.id   AF-A0A2W4JKF6-F1
#
_cell.length_a   1.000
_cell.length_b   1.000
_cell.length_c   1.000
_cell.angle_alpha   90.00
_cell.angle_beta   90.00
_cell.angle_gamma   90.00
#
_symmetry.space_group_name_H-M   'P 1'
#
loop_
_entity.id
_entity.type
_entity.pdbx_description
1 polymer ?
#
loop_
_entity_poly.entity_id
_entity_poly.type
_entity_poly.pdbx_seq_one_letter_code
_entity_poly.pdbx_strand_id
1 'polypeptide(L)'
;MISLQKFFGKDDTFFDLLEASALEGQNSINALNEILSRAGTVTSLEQFAKPREADKRITEQINEALVKSFVTQLEREDIECWSAWLTRIRKWWENLQENYQMCGSRV
;
A
#
# COMPACT_ATOMS: atom_id res chain seq x y z
N MET A 1 13.62 20.44 22.44
CA MET A 1 14.61 19.41 22.83
C MET A 1 14.64 18.36 21.73
N ILE A 2 15.74 18.25 20.99
CA ILE A 2 15.89 17.25 19.92
C ILE A 2 16.35 15.96 20.61
N SER A 3 15.44 14.98 20.75
CA SER A 3 15.77 13.70 21.38
C SER A 3 16.55 12.83 20.39
N LEU A 4 17.81 12.51 20.69
CA LEU A 4 18.57 11.53 19.92
C LEU A 4 17.87 10.16 19.87
N GLN A 5 16.98 9.84 20.84
CA GLN A 5 16.20 8.59 20.79
C GLN A 5 15.24 8.54 19.59
N LYS A 6 14.70 9.68 19.14
CA LYS A 6 13.93 9.79 17.89
C LYS A 6 14.80 9.68 16.63
N PHE A 7 16.11 9.88 16.75
CA PHE A 7 17.07 9.86 15.65
C PHE A 7 17.78 8.50 15.51
N PHE A 8 17.80 7.68 16.56
CA PHE A 8 18.56 6.42 16.67
C PHE A 8 17.70 5.14 16.65
N GLY A 9 16.53 5.16 16.00
CA GLY A 9 15.89 3.91 15.58
C GLY A 9 15.11 3.15 16.65
N LYS A 10 14.62 3.82 17.70
CA LYS A 10 13.72 3.23 18.69
C LYS A 10 12.27 3.70 18.54
N ASP A 11 11.89 3.99 17.30
CA ASP A 11 10.53 4.33 16.93
C ASP A 11 10.04 3.15 16.08
N ASP A 12 8.93 2.53 16.48
CA ASP A 12 8.33 1.38 15.78
C ASP A 12 7.71 1.82 14.44
N THR A 13 8.04 3.02 13.94
CA THR A 13 7.53 3.64 12.73
C THR A 13 7.58 2.72 11.52
N PHE A 14 8.67 1.95 11.34
CA PHE A 14 8.77 1.04 10.20
C PHE A 14 7.78 -0.12 10.30
N PHE A 15 7.56 -0.65 11.51
CA PHE A 15 6.53 -1.67 11.73
C PHE A 15 5.14 -1.09 11.50
N ASP A 16 4.85 0.10 12.04
CA ASP A 16 3.57 0.79 11.85
C ASP A 16 3.29 1.08 10.37
N LEU A 17 4.30 1.53 9.62
CA LEU A 17 4.17 1.84 8.19
C LEU A 17 4.01 0.58 7.34
N LEU A 18 4.74 -0.50 7.65
CA LEU A 18 4.60 -1.77 6.96
C LEU A 18 3.24 -2.43 7.25
N GLU A 19 2.78 -2.36 8.49
CA GLU A 19 1.46 -2.85 8.89
C GLU A 19 0.34 -2.04 8.21
N ALA A 20 0.47 -0.71 8.17
CA ALA A 20 -0.47 0.15 7.46
C ALA A 20 -0.55 -0.18 5.96
N SER A 21 0.59 -0.39 5.30
CA SER A 21 0.60 -0.79 3.88
C SER A 21 0.01 -2.19 3.67
N ALA A 22 0.28 -3.14 4.57
CA ALA A 22 -0.33 -4.46 4.52
C ALA A 22 -1.86 -4.42 4.69
N LEU A 23 -2.34 -3.57 5.61
CA LEU A 23 -3.77 -3.35 5.84
C LEU A 23 -4.45 -2.73 4.62
N GLU A 24 -3.84 -1.73 3.98
CA GLU A 24 -4.36 -1.13 2.74
C GLU A 24 -4.38 -2.14 1.58
N GLY A 25 -3.36 -3.01 1.49
CA GLY A 25 -3.35 -4.13 0.56
C GLY A 25 -4.52 -5.10 0.80
N GLN A 26 -4.80 -5.44 2.06
CA GLN A 26 -5.94 -6.28 2.43
C GLN A 26 -7.29 -5.62 2.11
N ASN A 27 -7.43 -4.33 2.44
CA ASN A 27 -8.62 -3.53 2.13
C ASN A 27 -8.92 -3.53 0.62
N SER A 28 -7.87 -3.41 -0.21
CA SER A 28 -8.00 -3.45 -1.67
C SER A 28 -8.52 -4.80 -2.19
N ILE A 29 -8.05 -5.90 -1.60
CA ILE A 29 -8.54 -7.26 -1.93
C ILE A 29 -9.98 -7.47 -1.46
N ASN A 30 -10.33 -6.99 -0.26
CA ASN A 30 -11.69 -7.09 0.25
C ASN A 30 -12.68 -6.30 -0.62
N ALA A 31 -12.32 -5.08 -1.03
CA ALA A 31 -13.13 -4.29 -1.96
C ALA A 31 -13.34 -5.02 -3.30
N LEU A 32 -12.34 -5.76 -3.79
CA LEU A 32 -12.48 -6.58 -4.99
C LEU A 32 -13.45 -7.75 -4.78
N ASN A 33 -13.32 -8.49 -3.68
CA ASN A 33 -14.22 -9.59 -3.36
C ASN A 33 -15.68 -9.12 -3.30
N GLU A 34 -15.93 -7.94 -2.72
CA GLU A 34 -17.27 -7.36 -2.72
C GLU A 34 -17.80 -7.11 -4.13
N ILE A 35 -17.00 -6.57 -5.05
CA ILE A 35 -17.45 -6.31 -6.42
C ILE A 35 -17.67 -7.59 -7.20
N LEU A 36 -16.75 -8.55 -7.10
CA LEU A 36 -16.90 -9.86 -7.72
C LEU A 36 -18.18 -10.57 -7.22
N SER A 37 -18.51 -10.40 -5.94
CA SER A 37 -19.74 -10.96 -5.35
C SER A 37 -21.03 -10.24 -5.80
N ARG A 38 -20.92 -8.98 -6.24
CA ARG A 38 -22.05 -8.13 -6.70
C ARG A 38 -22.15 -8.05 -8.23
N ALA A 39 -21.63 -9.06 -8.94
CA ALA A 39 -21.60 -9.13 -10.40
C ALA A 39 -22.92 -8.69 -11.04
N GLY A 40 -22.95 -7.47 -11.60
CA GLY A 40 -24.14 -6.88 -12.23
C GLY A 40 -24.27 -5.37 -12.07
N THR A 41 -23.73 -4.79 -11.01
CA THR A 41 -23.68 -3.32 -10.85
C THR A 41 -22.29 -2.79 -11.20
N VAL A 42 -22.22 -1.90 -12.20
CA VAL A 42 -21.04 -1.08 -12.52
C VAL A 42 -20.70 -0.30 -11.24
N THR A 43 -19.83 -0.86 -10.42
CA THR A 43 -19.45 -0.22 -9.17
C THR A 43 -18.46 0.88 -9.53
N SER A 44 -18.77 2.12 -9.14
CA SER A 44 -17.98 3.29 -9.48
C SER A 44 -16.52 3.12 -9.08
N LEU A 45 -15.64 3.28 -10.06
CA LEU A 45 -14.19 3.13 -9.92
C LEU A 45 -13.58 4.23 -9.04
N GLU A 46 -14.33 5.28 -8.70
CA GLU A 46 -13.89 6.31 -7.76
C GLU A 46 -13.58 5.74 -6.38
N GLN A 47 -14.24 4.66 -5.96
CA GLN A 47 -13.97 4.02 -4.67
C GLN A 47 -12.55 3.45 -4.58
N PHE A 48 -11.88 3.29 -5.71
CA PHE A 48 -10.54 2.74 -5.85
C PHE A 48 -9.43 3.80 -5.93
N ALA A 49 -9.77 5.05 -6.25
CA ALA A 49 -8.80 6.14 -6.29
C ALA A 49 -8.26 6.48 -4.90
N LYS A 50 -9.09 6.39 -3.86
CA LYS A 50 -8.70 6.74 -2.48
C LYS A 50 -7.71 5.76 -1.85
N PRO A 51 -7.94 4.42 -1.87
CA PRO A 51 -6.96 3.46 -1.36
C PRO A 51 -5.64 3.51 -2.12
N ARG A 52 -5.68 3.79 -3.43
CA ARG A 52 -4.49 3.92 -4.28
C ARG A 52 -3.56 5.04 -3.84
N GLU A 53 -4.11 6.24 -3.61
CA GLU A 53 -3.32 7.38 -3.14
C GLU A 53 -2.83 7.18 -1.71
N ALA A 54 -3.61 6.52 -0.86
CA ALA A 54 -3.21 6.18 0.50
C ALA A 54 -1.99 5.24 0.52
N ASP A 55 -2.03 4.14 -0.23
CA ASP A 55 -0.94 3.17 -0.27
C ASP A 55 0.32 3.75 -0.94
N LYS A 56 0.16 4.59 -1.97
CA LYS A 56 1.27 5.34 -2.56
C LYS A 56 1.93 6.27 -1.54
N ARG A 57 1.13 7.01 -0.77
CA ARG A 57 1.62 7.90 0.29
C ARG A 57 2.32 7.14 1.42
N ILE A 58 1.86 5.93 1.76
CA ILE A 58 2.53 5.08 2.75
C ILE A 58 3.87 4.59 2.20
N THR A 59 3.92 4.16 0.94
CA THR A 59 5.17 3.75 0.27
C THR A 59 6.19 4.90 0.26
N GLU A 60 5.75 6.13 -0.04
CA GLU A 60 6.61 7.32 -0.01
C GLU A 60 7.12 7.61 1.41
N GLN A 61 6.28 7.47 2.44
CA GLN A 61 6.68 7.62 3.83
C GLN A 61 7.72 6.57 4.26
N ILE A 62 7.59 5.32 3.82
CA ILE A 62 8.59 4.28 4.07
C ILE A 62 9.93 4.67 3.45
N ASN A 63 9.93 5.09 2.18
CA ASN A 63 11.15 5.52 1.49
C ASN A 63 11.80 6.73 2.16
N GLU A 64 11.01 7.73 2.56
CA GLU A 64 11.52 8.88 3.30
C GLU A 64 12.11 8.48 4.66
N ALA A 65 11.44 7.58 5.39
CA ALA A 65 11.91 7.09 6.67
C ALA A 65 13.23 6.32 6.50
N LEU A 66 13.39 5.52 5.44
CA LEU A 66 14.63 4.82 5.11
C LEU A 66 15.80 5.76 4.83
N VAL A 67 15.56 6.87 4.11
CA VAL A 67 16.59 7.89 3.84
C VAL A 67 16.98 8.66 5.10
N LYS A 68 16.02 8.94 5.98
CA LYS A 68 16.23 9.74 7.20
C LYS A 68 16.79 8.92 8.37
N SER A 69 16.62 7.60 8.36
CA SER A 69 17.02 6.71 9.45
C SER A 69 18.36 6.02 9.16
N PHE A 70 19.35 6.31 10.01
CA PHE A 70 20.69 5.68 9.95
C PHE A 70 20.77 4.38 10.75
N VAL A 71 19.86 4.16 11.69
CA VAL A 71 19.74 2.93 12.48
C VAL A 71 18.29 2.45 12.37
N THR A 72 18.10 1.23 11.89
CA THR A 72 16.81 0.56 11.74
C THR A 72 16.78 -0.69 12.62
N GLN A 73 15.60 -1.06 13.12
CA GLN A 73 15.44 -2.29 13.90
C GLN A 73 15.44 -3.56 13.03
N LEU A 74 15.09 -3.40 11.75
CA LEU A 74 15.17 -4.41 10.70
C LEU A 74 16.29 -4.06 9.72
N GLU A 75 16.81 -5.05 9.00
CA GLU A 75 17.72 -4.81 7.88
C GLU A 75 17.02 -3.94 6.82
N ARG A 76 17.72 -2.95 6.29
CA ARG A 76 17.15 -2.00 5.32
C ARG A 76 16.67 -2.74 4.07
N GLU A 77 17.44 -3.73 3.65
CA GLU A 77 17.19 -4.59 2.51
C GLU A 77 15.86 -5.35 2.65
N ASP A 78 15.52 -5.80 3.87
CA ASP A 78 14.25 -6.47 4.15
C ASP A 78 13.07 -5.50 4.06
N ILE A 79 13.20 -4.30 4.64
CA ILE A 79 12.15 -3.26 4.58
C ILE A 79 11.89 -2.85 3.12
N GLU A 80 12.94 -2.66 2.32
CA GLU A 80 12.86 -2.36 0.90
C GLU A 80 12.20 -3.51 0.12
N CYS A 81 12.57 -4.76 0.42
CA CYS A 81 11.97 -5.93 -0.21
C CYS A 81 10.47 -6.03 0.09
N TRP A 82 10.07 -5.83 1.34
CA TRP A 82 8.67 -5.93 1.78
C TRP A 82 7.82 -4.81 1.19
N SER A 83 8.29 -3.56 1.26
CA SER A 83 7.61 -2.42 0.64
C SER A 83 7.46 -2.58 -0.88
N ALA A 84 8.48 -3.12 -1.56
CA ALA A 84 8.41 -3.44 -2.98
C ALA A 84 7.36 -4.54 -3.26
N TRP A 85 7.28 -5.57 -2.42
CA TRP A 85 6.29 -6.63 -2.56
C TRP A 85 4.86 -6.14 -2.36
N LEU A 86 4.62 -5.31 -1.34
CA LEU A 86 3.33 -4.68 -1.08
C LEU A 86 2.89 -3.79 -2.26
N THR A 87 3.83 -3.00 -2.79
CA THR A 87 3.59 -2.20 -4.01
C THR A 87 3.23 -3.06 -5.23
N ARG A 88 3.79 -4.28 -5.34
CA ARG A 88 3.44 -5.20 -6.45
C ARG A 88 2.03 -5.74 -6.33
N ILE A 89 1.55 -6.01 -5.11
CA ILE A 89 0.15 -6.41 -4.88
C ILE A 89 -0.79 -5.29 -5.33
N ARG A 90 -0.50 -4.04 -4.97
CA ARG A 90 -1.25 -2.87 -5.47
C ARG A 90 -1.28 -2.82 -6.99
N LYS A 91 -0.13 -2.88 -7.66
CA LYS A 91 -0.05 -2.82 -9.13
C LYS A 91 -0.81 -3.95 -9.81
N TRP A 92 -0.71 -5.16 -9.27
CA TRP A 92 -1.47 -6.30 -9.79
C TRP A 92 -2.99 -6.03 -9.75
N TRP A 93 -3.45 -5.42 -8.66
CA TRP A 93 -4.84 -5.02 -8.50
C TRP A 93 -5.26 -3.89 -9.45
N GLU A 94 -4.42 -2.86 -9.64
CA GLU A 94 -4.68 -1.77 -10.60
C GLU A 94 -4.92 -2.33 -12.01
N ASN A 95 -4.06 -3.26 -12.45
CA ASN A 95 -4.18 -3.91 -13.74
C ASN A 95 -5.47 -4.74 -13.86
N LEU A 96 -5.89 -5.41 -12.78
CA LEU A 96 -7.13 -6.21 -12.79
C LEU A 96 -8.36 -5.31 -12.92
N GLN A 97 -8.38 -4.17 -12.22
CA GLN A 97 -9.43 -3.17 -12.35
C GLN A 97 -9.50 -2.60 -13.76
N GLU A 98 -8.36 -2.22 -14.36
CA GLU A 98 -8.29 -1.73 -15.74
C GLU A 98 -8.83 -2.77 -16.74
N ASN A 99 -8.46 -4.03 -16.57
CA ASN A 99 -8.97 -5.13 -17.39
C ASN A 99 -10.49 -5.31 -17.25
N TYR A 100 -11.02 -5.24 -16.03
CA TYR A 100 -12.46 -5.36 -15.79
C TYR A 100 -13.24 -4.25 -16.49
N GLN A 101 -12.73 -3.00 -16.47
CA GLN A 101 -13.32 -1.88 -17.21
C GLN A 101 -13.32 -2.10 -18.72
N MET A 102 -12.18 -2.56 -19.26
CA MET A 102 -12.06 -2.80 -20.69
C MET A 102 -13.02 -3.89 -21.18
N CYS A 103 -13.24 -4.94 -20.37
CA CYS A 103 -14.21 -5.99 -20.69
C CYS A 103 -15.66 -5.53 -20.50
N GLY A 104 -15.97 -4.77 -19.43
CA GLY A 104 -17.32 -4.26 -19.17
C GLY A 104 -17.80 -3.20 -20.16
N SER A 105 -16.89 -2.44 -20.79
CA SER A 105 -17.19 -1.42 -21.80
C SER A 105 -17.49 -2.01 -23.20
N ARG A 106 -17.25 -3.31 -23.41
CA ARG A 106 -17.43 -4.00 -24.70
C ARG A 106 -18.75 -4.76 -24.84
N VAL A 107 -19.68 -4.64 -23.88
CA VAL A 107 -21.00 -5.29 -23.89
C VAL A 107 -22.10 -4.25 -24.02
#